data_AF-A0A7S4IG22-F1
#
_entry.id   AF-A0A7S4IG22-F1
#
_cell.length_a   1.000
_cell.length_b   1.000
_cell.length_c   1.000
_cell.angle_alpha   90.00
_cell.angle_beta   90.00
_cell.angle_gamma   90.00
#
_symmetry.space_group_name_H-M   'P 1'
#
loop_
_entity.id
_entity.type
_entity.pdbx_description
1 polymer ?
#
loop_
_entity_poly.entity_id
_entity_poly.type
_entity_poly.pdbx_seq_one_letter_code
_entity_poly.pdbx_strand_id
1 'polypeptide(L)'
;VMEQLLLLNPELPVVVYIELMKGEYGRAEAFLHDVLAFMSRKKMLLPFLARTFAYGIEIAQNMHYWFRSNSIIPGGLKFLFKCESVRSFLGLLLHDLLGKVTSIADNTLELDPSRAPEGHDVQWSVPHIQILLADIAQKIQNSMDHLPLPLVYVCQVLQREAMRKNGDYLASLDVVSSAVFLRLIIPAIVSPSVFGLLSKEEQTPR
;
A
#
# COMPACT_ATOMS: atom_id res chain seq x y z
N VAL A 1 -13.78 27.90 -7.03
CA VAL A 1 -14.95 27.32 -6.32
C VAL A 1 -14.57 26.08 -5.51
N MET A 2 -14.04 25.01 -6.12
CA MET A 2 -13.63 23.79 -5.38
C MET A 2 -12.52 24.03 -4.35
N GLU A 3 -11.49 24.81 -4.68
CA GLU A 3 -10.42 25.18 -3.74
C GLU A 3 -10.95 25.96 -2.53
N GLN A 4 -11.92 26.85 -2.75
CA GLN A 4 -12.58 27.59 -1.67
C GLN A 4 -13.49 26.69 -0.83
N LEU A 5 -14.19 25.73 -1.42
CA LEU A 5 -15.01 24.75 -0.70
C LEU A 5 -14.17 23.79 0.17
N LEU A 6 -13.02 23.33 -0.33
CA LEU A 6 -12.08 22.48 0.41
C LEU A 6 -11.41 23.22 1.58
N LEU A 7 -11.21 24.54 1.43
CA LEU A 7 -10.68 25.41 2.50
C LEU A 7 -11.74 25.80 3.54
N LEU A 8 -13.01 25.92 3.15
CA LEU A 8 -14.12 26.34 4.02
C LEU A 8 -14.75 25.18 4.80
N ASN A 9 -14.77 23.97 4.25
CA ASN A 9 -15.33 22.78 4.90
C ASN A 9 -14.57 21.52 4.43
N PRO A 10 -13.49 21.11 5.09
CA PRO A 10 -12.74 19.92 4.67
C PRO A 10 -13.50 18.60 4.85
N GLU A 11 -14.65 18.61 5.54
CA GLU A 11 -15.44 17.41 5.88
C GLU A 11 -16.48 17.02 4.82
N LEU A 12 -16.98 17.99 4.04
CA LEU A 12 -18.10 17.79 3.10
C LEU A 12 -17.69 17.31 1.68
N PRO A 13 -16.61 17.80 1.05
CA PRO A 13 -16.32 17.55 -0.37
C PRO A 13 -15.94 16.09 -0.68
N VAL A 14 -15.33 15.38 0.27
CA VAL A 14 -14.80 14.04 0.05
C VAL A 14 -15.85 12.96 0.21
N VAL A 15 -16.68 13.10 1.24
CA VAL A 15 -17.84 12.25 1.52
C VAL A 15 -18.85 12.33 0.39
N VAL A 16 -19.18 13.56 -0.04
CA VAL A 16 -20.06 13.83 -1.17
C VAL A 16 -19.46 13.28 -2.48
N TYR A 17 -18.14 13.34 -2.66
CA TYR A 17 -17.49 12.79 -3.85
C TYR A 17 -17.51 11.25 -3.90
N ILE A 18 -17.24 10.56 -2.79
CA ILE A 18 -17.31 9.09 -2.70
C ILE A 18 -18.72 8.59 -3.06
N GLU A 19 -19.75 9.33 -2.65
CA GLU A 19 -21.15 8.99 -2.92
C GLU A 19 -21.58 9.33 -4.35
N LEU A 20 -21.06 10.43 -4.93
CA LEU A 20 -21.28 10.82 -6.32
C LEU A 20 -20.56 9.93 -7.34
N MET A 21 -19.47 9.26 -6.96
CA MET A 21 -18.65 8.44 -7.87
C MET A 21 -19.03 6.96 -7.94
N LYS A 22 -20.14 6.55 -7.31
CA LYS A 22 -20.72 5.22 -7.52
C LYS A 22 -21.21 5.10 -8.99
N GLY A 23 -20.35 4.59 -9.89
CA GLY A 23 -20.72 4.22 -11.26
C GLY A 23 -19.84 4.76 -12.40
N GLU A 24 -18.95 5.73 -12.16
CA GLU A 24 -18.11 6.35 -13.21
C GLU A 24 -16.60 6.26 -12.89
N TYR A 25 -16.08 5.03 -12.97
CA TYR A 25 -14.74 4.65 -12.51
C TYR A 25 -13.58 5.55 -13.00
N GLY A 26 -13.50 5.83 -14.30
CA GLY A 26 -12.37 6.58 -14.87
C GLY A 26 -12.33 8.06 -14.46
N ARG A 27 -13.50 8.67 -14.23
CA ARG A 27 -13.59 10.06 -13.74
C ARG A 27 -13.26 10.15 -12.25
N ALA A 28 -13.51 9.07 -11.50
CA ALA A 28 -13.26 8.99 -10.06
C ALA A 28 -11.78 9.08 -9.73
N GLU A 29 -10.98 8.31 -10.48
CA GLU A 29 -9.54 8.22 -10.28
C GLU A 29 -8.82 9.53 -10.66
N ALA A 30 -9.19 10.13 -11.80
CA ALA A 30 -8.61 11.39 -12.26
C ALA A 30 -8.86 12.54 -11.27
N PHE A 31 -10.10 12.69 -10.80
CA PHE A 31 -10.42 13.71 -9.81
C PHE A 31 -9.75 13.44 -8.46
N LEU A 32 -9.73 12.18 -8.00
CA LEU A 32 -9.06 11.84 -6.75
C LEU A 32 -7.58 12.20 -6.82
N HIS A 33 -6.95 11.94 -7.97
CA HIS A 33 -5.58 12.37 -8.23
C HIS A 33 -5.41 13.89 -8.11
N ASP A 34 -6.31 14.67 -8.72
CA ASP A 34 -6.26 16.14 -8.67
C ASP A 34 -6.44 16.70 -7.26
N VAL A 35 -7.38 16.14 -6.48
CA VAL A 35 -7.61 16.51 -5.08
C VAL A 35 -6.38 16.19 -4.22
N LEU A 36 -5.82 14.99 -4.35
CA LEU A 36 -4.65 14.58 -3.58
C LEU A 36 -3.42 15.42 -3.95
N ALA A 37 -3.23 15.74 -5.23
CA ALA A 37 -2.17 16.63 -5.69
C ALA A 37 -2.34 18.06 -5.14
N PHE A 38 -3.57 18.59 -5.12
CA PHE A 38 -3.87 19.88 -4.50
C PHE A 38 -3.57 19.88 -3.00
N MET A 39 -4.04 18.88 -2.26
CA MET A 39 -3.79 18.74 -0.82
C MET A 39 -2.31 18.62 -0.50
N SER A 40 -1.54 17.92 -1.35
CA SER A 40 -0.09 17.84 -1.25
C SER A 40 0.57 19.22 -1.39
N ARG A 41 0.22 20.00 -2.42
CA ARG A 41 0.72 21.37 -2.61
C ARG A 41 0.39 22.31 -1.44
N LYS A 42 -0.74 22.08 -0.77
CA LYS A 42 -1.16 22.86 0.42
C LYS A 42 -0.58 22.34 1.73
N LYS A 43 0.28 21.30 1.72
CA LYS A 43 0.80 20.64 2.93
C LYS A 43 -0.30 20.08 3.84
N MET A 44 -1.46 19.74 3.28
CA MET A 44 -2.64 19.21 3.97
C MET A 44 -2.90 17.73 3.69
N LEU A 45 -2.04 17.06 2.91
CA LEU A 45 -2.24 15.68 2.48
C LEU A 45 -2.44 14.71 3.65
N LEU A 46 -1.58 14.74 4.68
CA LEU A 46 -1.69 13.82 5.81
C LEU A 46 -2.96 14.04 6.65
N PRO A 47 -3.28 15.27 7.08
CA PRO A 47 -4.56 15.55 7.72
C PRO A 47 -5.77 15.15 6.87
N PHE A 48 -5.71 15.38 5.56
CA PHE A 48 -6.76 15.01 4.62
C PHE A 48 -6.95 13.49 4.53
N LEU A 49 -5.87 12.74 4.35
CA LEU A 49 -5.90 11.27 4.30
C LEU A 49 -6.41 10.68 5.60
N ALA A 50 -5.93 11.16 6.75
CA ALA A 50 -6.39 10.71 8.05
C ALA A 50 -7.90 10.89 8.24
N ARG A 51 -8.43 12.08 7.91
CA ARG A 51 -9.88 12.35 7.99
C ARG A 51 -10.68 11.49 7.03
N THR A 52 -10.19 11.34 5.81
CA THR A 52 -10.82 10.49 4.78
C THR A 52 -10.89 9.04 5.24
N PHE A 53 -9.81 8.54 5.86
CA PHE A 53 -9.74 7.17 6.34
C PHE A 53 -10.62 6.94 7.56
N ALA A 54 -10.64 7.90 8.50
CA ALA A 54 -11.54 7.86 9.65
C ALA A 54 -13.01 7.80 9.23
N TYR A 55 -13.43 8.69 8.33
CA TYR A 55 -14.78 8.68 7.81
C TYR A 55 -15.11 7.38 7.06
N GLY A 56 -14.21 6.91 6.20
CA GLY A 56 -14.42 5.67 5.47
C GLY A 56 -14.57 4.46 6.38
N ILE A 57 -13.84 4.41 7.52
CA ILE A 57 -14.03 3.37 8.55
C ILE A 57 -15.42 3.52 9.17
N GLU A 58 -15.82 4.73 9.55
CA GLU A 58 -17.12 5.00 10.18
C GLU A 58 -18.30 4.51 9.34
N ILE A 59 -18.29 4.73 8.02
CA ILE A 59 -19.40 4.32 7.14
C ILE A 59 -19.31 2.88 6.62
N ALA A 60 -18.16 2.21 6.73
CA ALA A 60 -17.98 0.90 6.13
C ALA A 60 -18.84 -0.17 6.83
N GLN A 61 -19.72 -0.85 6.09
CA GLN A 61 -20.56 -1.92 6.66
C GLN A 61 -19.75 -3.17 7.01
N ASN A 62 -18.67 -3.43 6.26
CA ASN A 62 -17.75 -4.53 6.50
C ASN A 62 -16.31 -4.10 6.21
N MET A 63 -15.46 -4.14 7.23
CA MET A 63 -14.06 -3.69 7.14
C MET A 63 -13.23 -4.54 6.17
N HIS A 64 -13.55 -5.82 5.96
CA HIS A 64 -12.76 -6.74 5.13
C HIS A 64 -12.78 -6.39 3.62
N TYR A 65 -13.82 -5.70 3.14
CA TYR A 65 -13.95 -5.27 1.74
C TYR A 65 -13.37 -3.88 1.48
N TRP A 66 -13.02 -3.15 2.54
CA TRP A 66 -12.66 -1.74 2.45
C TRP A 66 -11.34 -1.53 1.70
N PHE A 67 -10.31 -2.34 2.02
CA PHE A 67 -9.05 -2.41 1.27
C PHE A 67 -9.11 -3.37 0.07
N ARG A 68 -10.29 -3.69 -0.44
CA ARG A 68 -10.45 -4.44 -1.70
C ARG A 68 -11.26 -3.66 -2.74
N SER A 69 -12.10 -2.74 -2.29
CA SER A 69 -12.79 -1.78 -3.16
C SER A 69 -11.80 -0.82 -3.85
N ASN A 70 -12.17 -0.27 -5.01
CA ASN A 70 -11.48 0.87 -5.64
C ASN A 70 -12.01 2.18 -5.07
N SER A 71 -11.99 2.31 -3.75
CA SER A 71 -12.41 3.50 -3.03
C SER A 71 -11.24 4.48 -2.82
N ILE A 72 -11.57 5.63 -2.20
CA ILE A 72 -10.61 6.67 -1.87
C ILE A 72 -9.45 6.20 -0.98
N ILE A 73 -9.66 5.12 -0.22
CA ILE A 73 -8.67 4.58 0.71
C ILE A 73 -7.48 3.98 -0.05
N PRO A 74 -7.68 3.01 -0.95
CA PRO A 74 -6.67 2.59 -1.94
C PRO A 74 -5.98 3.76 -2.65
N GLY A 75 -6.74 4.71 -3.19
CA GLY A 75 -6.18 5.81 -3.98
C GLY A 75 -5.34 6.78 -3.13
N GLY A 76 -5.80 7.09 -1.93
CA GLY A 76 -5.06 7.90 -0.96
C GLY A 76 -3.78 7.22 -0.48
N LEU A 77 -3.84 5.92 -0.20
CA LEU A 77 -2.67 5.10 0.13
C LEU A 77 -1.65 5.10 -1.02
N LYS A 78 -2.07 4.91 -2.27
CA LYS A 78 -1.18 5.01 -3.45
C LYS A 78 -0.44 6.36 -3.51
N PHE A 79 -1.10 7.46 -3.17
CA PHE A 79 -0.45 8.78 -3.12
C PHE A 79 0.55 8.91 -1.97
N LEU A 80 0.19 8.40 -0.79
CA LEU A 80 1.11 8.34 0.34
C LEU A 80 2.39 7.55 -0.01
N PHE A 81 2.24 6.47 -0.79
CA PHE A 81 3.36 5.61 -1.17
C PHE A 81 4.29 6.24 -2.22
N LYS A 82 3.83 7.29 -2.90
CA LYS A 82 4.69 8.13 -3.75
C LYS A 82 5.55 9.12 -2.96
N CYS A 83 5.30 9.29 -1.65
CA CYS A 83 6.15 10.14 -0.81
C CYS A 83 7.57 9.57 -0.74
N GLU A 84 8.57 10.43 -0.91
CA GLU A 84 9.97 10.03 -0.99
C GLU A 84 10.44 9.28 0.27
N SER A 85 9.97 9.67 1.45
CA SER A 85 10.27 8.98 2.70
C SER A 85 9.73 7.54 2.72
N VAL A 86 8.56 7.29 2.13
CA VAL A 86 7.97 5.95 2.04
C VAL A 86 8.71 5.12 1.00
N ARG A 87 9.06 5.70 -0.15
CA ARG A 87 9.91 5.04 -1.14
C ARG A 87 11.28 4.67 -0.56
N SER A 88 11.92 5.57 0.16
CA SER A 88 13.21 5.33 0.82
C SER A 88 13.13 4.17 1.81
N PHE A 89 12.06 4.13 2.62
CA PHE A 89 11.80 3.01 3.53
C PHE A 89 11.61 1.68 2.79
N LEU A 90 10.83 1.68 1.70
CA LEU A 90 10.69 0.49 0.86
C LEU A 90 12.01 0.05 0.23
N GLY A 91 12.86 0.99 -0.19
CA GLY A 91 14.20 0.70 -0.69
C GLY A 91 15.05 0.00 0.38
N LEU A 92 15.09 0.56 1.60
CA LEU A 92 15.77 -0.06 2.74
C LEU A 92 15.26 -1.47 3.03
N LEU A 93 13.96 -1.70 2.88
CA LEU A 93 13.33 -2.99 3.16
C LEU A 93 13.56 -4.03 2.06
N LEU A 94 13.41 -3.63 0.79
CA LEU A 94 13.21 -4.54 -0.33
C LEU A 94 14.40 -4.63 -1.29
N HIS A 95 15.31 -3.64 -1.34
CA HIS A 95 16.34 -3.60 -2.38
C HIS A 95 17.24 -4.86 -2.39
N ASP A 96 17.72 -5.29 -1.22
CA ASP A 96 18.53 -6.51 -1.13
C ASP A 96 17.71 -7.79 -1.42
N LEU A 97 16.43 -7.82 -1.05
CA LEU A 97 15.55 -8.94 -1.39
C LEU A 97 15.35 -9.03 -2.92
N LEU A 98 15.06 -7.90 -3.56
CA LEU A 98 14.87 -7.81 -5.01
C LEU A 98 16.15 -8.16 -5.76
N GLY A 99 17.32 -7.72 -5.28
CA GLY A 99 18.62 -8.13 -5.81
C GLY A 99 18.84 -9.65 -5.73
N LYS A 100 18.53 -10.27 -4.59
CA LYS A 100 18.58 -11.74 -4.45
C LYS A 100 17.63 -12.41 -5.44
N VAL A 101 16.37 -11.98 -5.50
CA VAL A 101 15.35 -12.57 -6.39
C VAL A 101 15.73 -12.44 -7.86
N THR A 102 16.24 -11.29 -8.30
CA THR A 102 16.68 -11.08 -9.70
C THR A 102 17.95 -11.85 -10.06
N SER A 103 18.82 -12.14 -9.08
CA SER A 103 20.02 -12.97 -9.29
C SER A 103 19.74 -14.48 -9.37
N ILE A 104 18.58 -14.90 -8.87
CA ILE A 104 18.14 -16.29 -8.89
C ILE A 104 17.67 -16.64 -10.31
N ALA A 105 18.10 -17.78 -10.84
CA ALA A 105 17.71 -18.22 -12.18
C ALA A 105 16.19 -18.41 -12.28
N ASP A 106 15.60 -17.93 -13.39
CA ASP A 106 14.21 -18.15 -13.74
C ASP A 106 13.87 -19.64 -13.55
N ASN A 107 12.81 -19.93 -12.78
CA ASN A 107 12.25 -21.24 -12.43
C ASN A 107 12.76 -21.95 -11.16
N THR A 108 13.79 -21.46 -10.47
CA THR A 108 14.26 -22.09 -9.21
C THR A 108 13.41 -21.74 -7.97
N LEU A 109 12.37 -20.92 -8.16
CA LEU A 109 11.36 -20.58 -7.15
C LEU A 109 9.96 -21.12 -7.53
N GLU A 110 9.84 -21.92 -8.59
CA GLU A 110 8.54 -22.51 -8.98
C GLU A 110 8.19 -23.66 -8.02
N LEU A 111 6.95 -23.63 -7.51
CA LEU A 111 6.40 -24.64 -6.61
C LEU A 111 5.32 -25.49 -7.28
N ASP A 112 4.81 -25.06 -8.44
CA ASP A 112 3.84 -25.79 -9.23
C ASP A 112 4.55 -26.78 -10.18
N PRO A 113 4.41 -28.11 -9.96
CA PRO A 113 5.04 -29.11 -10.82
C PRO A 113 4.62 -29.02 -12.29
N SER A 114 3.43 -28.47 -12.58
CA SER A 114 2.94 -28.32 -13.95
C SER A 114 3.60 -27.18 -14.72
N ARG A 115 4.29 -26.28 -14.00
CA ARG A 115 4.99 -25.10 -14.55
C ARG A 115 6.51 -25.22 -14.41
N ALA A 116 6.99 -26.27 -13.76
CA ALA A 116 8.41 -26.54 -13.58
C ALA A 116 9.08 -26.89 -14.93
N PRO A 117 10.30 -26.39 -15.20
CA PRO A 117 11.09 -26.81 -16.34
C PRO A 117 11.37 -28.32 -16.31
N GLU A 118 11.61 -28.90 -17.48
CA GLU A 118 12.05 -30.29 -17.57
C GLU A 118 13.30 -30.52 -16.70
N GLY A 119 13.22 -31.50 -15.80
CA GLY A 119 14.32 -31.86 -14.90
C GLY A 119 14.44 -31.03 -13.62
N HIS A 120 13.56 -30.05 -13.37
CA HIS A 120 13.52 -29.31 -12.10
C HIS A 120 12.63 -30.00 -11.06
N ASP A 121 13.20 -30.32 -9.89
CA ASP A 121 12.43 -30.77 -8.73
C ASP A 121 11.96 -29.54 -7.92
N VAL A 122 10.66 -29.28 -7.91
CA VAL A 122 10.06 -28.16 -7.16
C VAL A 122 10.32 -28.23 -5.66
N GLN A 123 10.64 -29.40 -5.10
CA GLN A 123 11.03 -29.52 -3.69
C GLN A 123 12.32 -28.76 -3.38
N TRP A 124 13.19 -28.56 -4.37
CA TRP A 124 14.40 -27.77 -4.21
C TRP A 124 14.12 -26.27 -4.14
N SER A 125 12.97 -25.81 -4.64
CA SER A 125 12.54 -24.40 -4.55
C SER A 125 12.14 -24.01 -3.12
N VAL A 126 11.58 -24.95 -2.34
CA VAL A 126 11.06 -24.70 -0.99
C VAL A 126 12.09 -24.05 -0.05
N PRO A 127 13.31 -24.59 0.15
CA PRO A 127 14.29 -23.98 1.05
C PRO A 127 14.72 -22.57 0.58
N HIS A 128 14.81 -22.33 -0.73
CA HIS A 128 15.14 -21.00 -1.26
C HIS A 128 14.05 -19.98 -0.91
N ILE A 129 12.78 -20.33 -1.10
CA ILE A 129 11.65 -19.48 -0.73
C ILE A 129 11.60 -19.24 0.77
N GLN A 130 11.82 -20.27 1.59
CA GLN A 130 11.86 -20.14 3.05
C GLN A 130 12.95 -19.16 3.50
N ILE A 131 14.14 -19.21 2.90
CA ILE A 131 15.24 -18.27 3.20
C ILE A 131 14.83 -16.84 2.82
N LEU A 132 14.23 -16.63 1.64
CA LEU A 132 13.77 -15.31 1.20
C LEU A 132 12.68 -14.75 2.13
N LEU A 133 11.72 -15.60 2.54
CA LEU A 133 10.65 -15.23 3.47
C LEU A 133 11.18 -14.90 4.87
N ALA A 134 12.15 -15.66 5.37
CA ALA A 134 12.79 -15.38 6.65
C ALA A 134 13.58 -14.06 6.62
N ASP A 135 14.33 -13.81 5.54
CA ASP A 135 15.10 -12.56 5.36
C ASP A 135 14.18 -11.34 5.34
N ILE A 136 13.09 -11.37 4.56
CA ILE A 136 12.15 -10.24 4.53
C ILE A 136 11.43 -10.05 5.86
N ALA A 137 11.03 -11.13 6.54
CA ALA A 137 10.39 -11.04 7.86
C ALA A 137 11.32 -10.37 8.89
N GLN A 138 12.60 -10.78 8.90
CA GLN A 138 13.61 -10.18 9.78
C GLN A 138 13.87 -8.72 9.44
N LYS A 139 13.97 -8.36 8.15
CA LYS A 139 14.13 -6.97 7.73
C LYS A 139 12.95 -6.10 8.14
N ILE A 140 11.72 -6.59 8.01
CA ILE A 140 10.52 -5.87 8.48
C ILE A 140 10.65 -5.58 9.98
N GLN A 141 10.97 -6.59 10.79
CA GLN A 141 11.13 -6.44 12.24
C GLN A 141 12.23 -5.43 12.61
N ASN A 142 13.38 -5.48 11.92
CA ASN A 142 14.50 -4.57 12.17
C ASN A 142 14.29 -3.16 11.62
N SER A 143 13.29 -2.95 10.75
CA SER A 143 13.02 -1.67 10.11
C SER A 143 12.06 -0.76 10.89
N MET A 144 11.52 -1.22 12.02
CA MET A 144 10.47 -0.51 12.76
C MET A 144 10.86 0.92 13.15
N ASP A 145 12.11 1.14 13.56
CA ASP A 145 12.63 2.47 13.94
C ASP A 145 12.84 3.40 12.73
N HIS A 146 12.79 2.87 11.51
CA HIS A 146 12.93 3.60 10.25
C HIS A 146 11.58 3.90 9.60
N LEU A 147 10.47 3.55 10.26
CA LEU A 147 9.13 3.80 9.71
C LEU A 147 8.91 5.30 9.48
N PRO A 148 8.53 5.72 8.25
CA PRO A 148 8.30 7.11 7.95
C PRO A 148 7.14 7.68 8.77
N LEU A 149 7.31 8.88 9.34
CA LEU A 149 6.24 9.58 10.09
C LEU A 149 4.89 9.64 9.35
N PRO A 150 4.83 9.89 8.02
CA PRO A 150 3.58 9.83 7.26
C PRO A 150 2.85 8.48 7.37
N LEU A 151 3.61 7.38 7.33
CA LEU A 151 3.07 6.02 7.42
C LEU A 151 2.62 5.72 8.85
N VAL A 152 3.45 6.04 9.85
CA VAL A 152 3.12 5.89 11.27
C VAL A 152 1.81 6.60 11.61
N TYR A 153 1.68 7.86 11.19
CA TYR A 153 0.49 8.66 11.45
C TYR A 153 -0.78 8.03 10.85
N VAL A 154 -0.72 7.59 9.60
CA VAL A 154 -1.84 6.94 8.92
C VAL A 154 -2.21 5.62 9.59
N CYS A 155 -1.23 4.78 9.94
CA CYS A 155 -1.46 3.51 10.64
C CYS A 155 -2.12 3.72 12.01
N GLN A 156 -1.68 4.72 12.78
CA GLN A 156 -2.30 5.07 14.06
C GLN A 156 -3.75 5.52 13.92
N VAL A 157 -4.07 6.31 12.89
CA VAL A 157 -5.45 6.72 12.60
C VAL A 157 -6.30 5.51 12.23
N LEU A 158 -5.81 4.65 11.33
CA LEU A 158 -6.52 3.45 10.92
C LEU A 158 -6.82 2.53 12.10
N GLN A 159 -5.82 2.26 12.95
CA GLN A 159 -5.98 1.42 14.13
C GLN A 159 -7.00 2.00 15.11
N ARG A 160 -6.85 3.29 15.46
CA ARG A 160 -7.73 3.97 16.43
C ARG A 160 -9.18 3.96 15.98
N GLU A 161 -9.43 4.27 14.72
CA GLU A 161 -10.81 4.34 14.20
C GLU A 161 -11.42 2.94 14.04
N ALA A 162 -10.63 1.94 13.63
CA ALA A 162 -11.08 0.56 13.59
C ALA A 162 -11.41 0.03 15.00
N MET A 163 -10.56 0.35 15.98
CA MET A 163 -10.78 0.01 17.39
C MET A 163 -12.05 0.71 17.93
N ARG A 164 -12.24 2.00 17.63
CA ARG A 164 -13.44 2.76 18.02
C ARG A 164 -14.71 2.13 17.48
N LYS A 165 -14.67 1.64 16.24
CA LYS A 165 -15.84 1.09 15.55
C LYS A 165 -16.19 -0.32 16.02
N ASN A 166 -15.20 -1.21 16.11
CA ASN A 166 -15.44 -2.63 16.33
C ASN A 166 -15.21 -3.06 17.78
N GLY A 167 -14.51 -2.27 18.59
CA GLY A 167 -14.13 -2.64 19.96
C GLY A 167 -13.11 -3.78 20.06
N ASP A 168 -12.59 -4.27 18.92
CA ASP A 168 -11.69 -5.42 18.83
C ASP A 168 -10.29 -4.98 18.39
N TYR A 169 -9.31 -5.25 19.25
CA TYR A 169 -7.91 -4.93 19.02
C TYR A 169 -7.31 -5.72 17.86
N LEU A 170 -7.60 -7.03 17.74
CA LEU A 170 -7.05 -7.85 16.66
C LEU A 170 -7.61 -7.41 15.31
N ALA A 171 -8.92 -7.14 15.24
CA ALA A 171 -9.53 -6.58 14.04
C ALA A 171 -8.94 -5.20 13.66
N SER A 172 -8.56 -4.38 14.65
CA SER A 172 -7.89 -3.10 14.39
C SER A 172 -6.48 -3.29 13.80
N LEU A 173 -5.75 -4.31 14.24
CA LEU A 173 -4.44 -4.68 13.68
C LEU A 173 -4.58 -5.23 12.26
N ASP A 174 -5.63 -6.00 11.97
CA ASP A 174 -5.90 -6.52 10.62
C ASP A 174 -6.15 -5.40 9.60
N VAL A 175 -6.80 -4.31 10.02
CA VAL A 175 -6.99 -3.11 9.19
C VAL A 175 -5.64 -2.48 8.85
N VAL A 176 -4.76 -2.31 9.84
CA VAL A 176 -3.41 -1.76 9.63
C VAL A 176 -2.58 -2.70 8.76
N SER A 177 -2.59 -4.00 9.04
CA SER A 177 -1.89 -5.03 8.28
C SER A 177 -2.34 -5.03 6.82
N SER A 178 -3.64 -4.93 6.56
CA SER A 178 -4.18 -4.83 5.21
C SER A 178 -3.73 -3.54 4.50
N ALA A 179 -3.63 -2.41 5.19
CA ALA A 179 -3.11 -1.18 4.59
C ALA A 179 -1.62 -1.27 4.25
N VAL A 180 -0.82 -1.92 5.10
CA VAL A 180 0.65 -1.98 4.94
C VAL A 180 1.07 -3.16 4.06
N PHE A 181 0.67 -4.38 4.36
CA PHE A 181 1.10 -5.54 3.58
C PHE A 181 0.40 -5.62 2.24
N LEU A 182 -0.94 -5.66 2.22
CA LEU A 182 -1.70 -5.88 0.99
C LEU A 182 -1.59 -4.71 0.01
N ARG A 183 -1.37 -3.48 0.49
CA ARG A 183 -1.40 -2.28 -0.36
C ARG A 183 -0.05 -1.58 -0.53
N LEU A 184 0.93 -1.82 0.33
CA LEU A 184 2.26 -1.22 0.22
C LEU A 184 3.33 -2.27 -0.08
N ILE A 185 3.61 -3.17 0.88
CA ILE A 185 4.77 -4.09 0.79
C ILE A 185 4.59 -5.12 -0.32
N ILE A 186 3.46 -5.84 -0.37
CA ILE A 186 3.23 -6.88 -1.40
C ILE A 186 3.22 -6.27 -2.80
N PRO A 187 2.49 -5.16 -3.08
CA PRO A 187 2.57 -4.52 -4.39
C PRO A 187 3.98 -4.05 -4.76
N ALA A 188 4.78 -3.61 -3.78
CA ALA A 188 6.18 -3.22 -4.02
C ALA A 188 7.09 -4.42 -4.33
N ILE A 189 6.79 -5.61 -3.82
CA ILE A 189 7.48 -6.85 -4.18
C ILE A 189 7.06 -7.34 -5.58
N VAL A 190 5.76 -7.32 -5.88
CA VAL A 190 5.20 -7.82 -7.14
C VAL A 190 5.48 -6.88 -8.32
N SER A 191 5.54 -5.58 -8.08
CA SER A 191 5.74 -4.56 -9.12
C SER A 191 6.73 -3.47 -8.67
N PRO A 192 7.99 -3.84 -8.40
CA PRO A 192 8.99 -2.94 -7.80
C PRO A 192 9.29 -1.71 -8.66
N SER A 193 9.17 -1.81 -9.98
CA SER A 193 9.34 -0.68 -10.92
C SER A 193 8.33 0.44 -10.68
N VAL A 194 7.07 0.12 -10.34
CA VAL A 194 6.02 1.11 -10.04
C VAL A 194 6.36 1.95 -8.81
N PHE A 195 7.10 1.36 -7.87
CA PHE A 195 7.57 2.02 -6.65
C PHE A 195 8.93 2.70 -6.83
N GLY A 196 9.58 2.53 -8.00
CA GLY A 196 10.91 3.05 -8.28
C GLY A 196 12.01 2.32 -7.51
N LEU A 197 11.83 1.02 -7.25
CA LEU A 197 12.77 0.19 -6.48
C LEU A 197 13.80 -0.55 -7.35
N LEU A 198 13.63 -0.53 -8.67
CA LEU A 198 14.58 -1.11 -9.62
C LEU A 198 15.41 0.00 -10.29
N SER A 199 16.68 -0.26 -10.51
CA SER A 199 17.57 0.57 -11.33
C SER A 199 17.10 0.56 -12.80
N LYS A 200 17.53 1.55 -13.60
CA LYS A 200 17.09 1.68 -15.01
C LYS A 200 17.45 0.46 -15.88
N GLU A 201 18.49 -0.28 -15.52
CA GLU A 201 18.97 -1.47 -16.24
C GLU A 201 18.11 -2.71 -15.92
N GLU A 202 17.53 -2.77 -14.73
CA GLU A 202 16.64 -3.83 -14.24
C GLU A 202 15.17 -3.64 -14.70
N GLN A 203 14.83 -2.51 -15.33
CA GLN A 203 13.48 -2.20 -15.82
C GLN A 203 13.20 -2.72 -17.24
N THR A 204 14.20 -3.27 -17.91
CA THR A 204 14.07 -3.84 -19.26
C THR A 204 13.49 -5.25 -19.16
N PRO A 205 12.34 -5.56 -19.77
CA PRO A 205 11.90 -6.95 -19.85
C PRO A 205 12.93 -7.69 -20.72
N ARG A 206 13.51 -8.78 -20.18
CA ARG A 206 14.20 -9.78 -20.99
C ARG A 206 13.16 -10.68 -21.66
#